data_AF-A0A7Y1UZ81-F1
#
_entry.id   AF-A0A7Y1UZ81-F1
#
_cell.length_a   1.000
_cell.length_b   1.000
_cell.length_c   1.000
_cell.angle_alpha   90.00
_cell.angle_beta   90.00
_cell.angle_gamma   90.00
#
_symmetry.space_group_name_H-M   'P 1'
#
loop_
_entity.id
_entity.type
_entity.pdbx_description
1 polymer ?
#
loop_
_entity_poly.entity_id
_entity_poly.type
_entity_poly.pdbx_seq_one_letter_code
_entity_poly.pdbx_strand_id
1 'polypeptide(L)'
;MTPSIILLIGLGVLFVAVAVAFAWQENRAEEEDVTIYSVEDSIAFVYDNLSEPHKSNLKKLDVRRILEWEVRWLQDPGVHGDAPVVAGGLPSAEFAQDSLARQGYVYDGPEIIEILDLRAEYLATIGAIGDPLTADEVAEIEAQTGDVA
;
A
#
# COMPACT_ATOMS: atom_id res chain seq x y z
N MET A 1 47.78 -42.26 -3.13
CA MET A 1 46.98 -41.10 -2.67
C MET A 1 46.72 -41.33 -1.19
N THR A 2 47.17 -40.43 -0.31
CA THR A 2 46.98 -40.60 1.14
C THR A 2 45.51 -40.38 1.51
N PRO A 3 44.98 -41.04 2.56
CA PRO A 3 43.59 -40.89 2.99
C PRO A 3 43.22 -39.42 3.27
N SER A 4 44.20 -38.61 3.69
CA SER A 4 44.06 -37.17 3.89
C SER A 4 43.72 -36.40 2.61
N ILE A 5 44.24 -36.80 1.44
CA ILE A 5 43.97 -36.13 0.16
C ILE A 5 42.52 -36.41 -0.28
N ILE A 6 42.04 -37.63 -0.06
CA ILE A 6 40.66 -38.02 -0.40
C ILE A 6 39.67 -37.24 0.46
N LEU A 7 39.97 -37.05 1.75
CA LEU A 7 39.14 -36.27 2.67
C LEU A 7 39.07 -34.79 2.28
N LEU A 8 40.21 -34.18 1.90
CA LEU A 8 40.25 -32.79 1.45
C LEU A 8 39.46 -32.56 0.15
N ILE A 9 39.53 -33.50 -0.79
CA ILE A 9 38.75 -33.45 -2.03
C ILE A 9 37.25 -33.56 -1.71
N GLY A 10 36.87 -34.51 -0.86
CA GLY A 10 35.47 -34.68 -0.46
C GLY A 10 34.90 -33.43 0.23
N LEU A 11 35.67 -32.82 1.13
CA LEU A 11 35.27 -31.58 1.80
C LEU A 11 35.14 -30.41 0.80
N GLY A 12 36.07 -30.29 -0.14
CA GLY A 12 36.01 -29.26 -1.19
C GLY A 12 34.77 -29.39 -2.07
N VAL A 13 34.43 -30.62 -2.49
CA VAL A 13 33.22 -30.89 -3.28
C VAL A 13 31.96 -30.54 -2.49
N LEU A 14 31.93 -30.87 -1.19
CA LEU A 14 30.80 -30.51 -0.31
C LEU A 14 30.61 -28.99 -0.21
N PHE A 15 31.68 -28.23 0.01
CA PHE A 15 31.61 -26.77 0.07
C PHE A 15 31.11 -26.15 -1.23
N VAL A 16 31.58 -26.65 -2.37
CA VAL A 16 31.11 -26.18 -3.68
C VAL A 16 29.62 -26.51 -3.87
N ALA A 17 29.18 -27.72 -3.51
CA ALA A 17 27.77 -28.09 -3.62
C ALA A 17 26.87 -27.21 -2.73
N VAL A 18 27.30 -26.89 -1.51
CA VAL A 18 26.59 -25.99 -0.60
C VAL A 18 26.55 -24.56 -1.16
N ALA A 19 27.68 -24.03 -1.65
CA ALA A 19 27.73 -22.69 -2.23
C ALA A 19 26.84 -22.55 -3.47
N VAL A 20 26.83 -23.57 -4.34
CA VAL A 20 25.94 -23.63 -5.51
C VAL A 20 24.48 -23.71 -5.08
N ALA A 21 24.16 -24.48 -4.03
CA ALA A 21 22.80 -24.55 -3.50
C ALA A 21 22.33 -23.20 -2.94
N PHE A 22 23.17 -22.47 -2.21
CA PHE A 22 22.86 -21.12 -1.73
C PHE A 22 22.70 -20.12 -2.89
N ALA A 23 23.61 -20.12 -3.85
CA ALA A 23 23.50 -19.24 -5.02
C ALA A 23 22.27 -19.56 -5.88
N TRP A 24 21.90 -20.83 -5.96
CA TRP A 24 20.68 -21.26 -6.66
C TRP A 24 19.41 -20.92 -5.89
N GLN A 25 19.46 -20.95 -4.56
CA GLN A 25 18.37 -20.51 -3.69
C GLN A 25 18.19 -18.99 -3.77
N GLU A 26 19.26 -18.21 -3.79
CA GLU A 26 19.21 -16.75 -3.95
C GLU A 26 18.69 -16.34 -5.33
N ASN A 27 19.03 -17.09 -6.38
CA ASN A 27 18.48 -16.89 -7.73
C ASN A 27 17.07 -17.50 -7.94
N ARG A 28 16.55 -18.28 -6.98
CA ARG A 28 15.17 -18.84 -6.96
C ARG A 28 14.28 -18.21 -5.92
N ALA A 29 14.80 -17.35 -5.06
CA ALA A 29 14.01 -16.26 -4.53
C ALA A 29 13.65 -15.41 -5.75
N GLU A 30 12.59 -15.85 -6.45
CA GLU A 30 11.78 -14.96 -7.23
C GLU A 30 11.62 -13.72 -6.36
N GLU A 31 11.93 -12.56 -6.94
CA GLU A 31 11.42 -11.29 -6.45
C GLU A 31 9.92 -11.51 -6.26
N GLU A 32 9.49 -11.86 -5.04
CA GLU A 32 8.24 -11.30 -4.54
C GLU A 32 8.51 -9.82 -4.64
N ASP A 33 8.09 -9.25 -5.77
CA ASP A 33 8.11 -7.83 -6.06
C ASP A 33 7.13 -7.19 -5.11
N VAL A 34 7.48 -7.19 -3.82
CA VAL A 34 6.90 -6.31 -2.82
C VAL A 34 7.47 -4.97 -3.20
N THR A 35 6.89 -4.36 -4.23
CA THR A 35 7.17 -2.99 -4.62
C THR A 35 6.98 -2.15 -3.37
N ILE A 36 8.10 -1.66 -2.81
CA ILE A 36 8.08 -0.93 -1.55
C ILE A 36 7.27 0.34 -1.77
N TYR A 37 6.27 0.56 -0.91
CA TYR A 37 5.47 1.78 -0.96
C TYR A 37 6.36 3.02 -0.89
N SER A 38 6.23 3.86 -1.92
CA SER A 38 6.87 5.16 -2.04
C SER A 38 5.79 6.24 -2.20
N VAL A 39 5.87 7.28 -1.38
CA VAL A 39 4.91 8.39 -1.40
C VAL A 39 5.00 9.14 -2.74
N GLU A 40 6.22 9.34 -3.23
CA GLU A 40 6.49 9.98 -4.52
C GLU A 40 5.89 9.19 -5.68
N ASP A 41 5.99 7.86 -5.66
CA ASP A 41 5.46 7.00 -6.71
C ASP A 41 3.94 6.95 -6.66
N SER A 42 3.34 6.91 -5.47
CA SER A 42 1.90 7.05 -5.27
C SER A 42 1.38 8.37 -5.85
N ILE A 43 2.04 9.50 -5.54
CA ILE A 43 1.65 10.82 -6.08
C ILE A 43 1.77 10.84 -7.60
N ALA A 44 2.84 10.26 -8.17
CA ALA A 44 3.03 10.19 -9.61
C ALA A 44 1.93 9.36 -10.27
N PHE A 45 1.67 8.15 -9.75
CA PHE A 45 0.61 7.26 -10.23
C PHE A 45 -0.75 7.95 -10.22
N VAL A 46 -1.15 8.52 -9.08
CA VAL A 46 -2.45 9.18 -8.94
C VAL A 46 -2.55 10.35 -9.91
N TYR A 47 -1.56 11.24 -9.92
CA TYR A 47 -1.61 12.42 -10.79
C TYR A 47 -1.64 12.07 -12.28
N ASP A 48 -0.91 11.03 -12.68
CA ASP A 48 -0.84 10.64 -14.08
C ASP A 48 -2.16 9.99 -14.56
N ASN A 49 -2.92 9.36 -13.66
CA ASN A 49 -4.21 8.70 -13.94
C ASN A 49 -5.46 9.55 -13.65
N LEU A 50 -5.34 10.77 -13.13
CA LEU A 50 -6.48 11.67 -12.93
C LEU A 50 -7.25 11.96 -14.22
N SER A 51 -8.57 12.03 -14.12
CA SER A 51 -9.44 12.48 -15.20
C SER A 51 -9.06 13.91 -15.65
N GLU A 52 -9.12 14.15 -16.97
CA GLU A 52 -8.72 15.43 -17.57
C GLU A 52 -9.37 16.69 -16.94
N PRO A 53 -10.68 16.68 -16.60
CA PRO A 53 -11.29 17.83 -15.91
C PRO A 53 -10.58 18.18 -14.60
N HIS A 54 -10.28 17.18 -13.76
CA HIS A 54 -9.65 17.39 -12.45
C HIS A 54 -8.14 17.63 -12.57
N LYS A 55 -7.46 16.93 -13.48
CA LYS A 55 -6.02 17.10 -13.75
C LYS A 55 -5.66 18.52 -14.19
N SER A 56 -6.58 19.19 -14.90
CA SER A 56 -6.40 20.59 -15.32
C SER A 56 -6.45 21.61 -14.17
N ASN A 57 -7.14 21.27 -13.07
CA ASN A 57 -7.33 22.14 -11.91
C ASN A 57 -6.31 21.87 -10.79
N LEU A 58 -5.75 20.66 -10.74
CA LEU A 58 -4.91 20.18 -9.64
C LEU A 58 -3.43 20.15 -10.00
N LYS A 59 -2.56 20.40 -9.01
CA LYS A 59 -1.12 20.17 -9.12
C LYS A 59 -0.73 18.92 -8.34
N LYS A 60 0.44 18.35 -8.63
CA LYS A 60 1.03 17.25 -7.83
C LYS A 60 1.12 17.58 -6.33
N LEU A 61 1.33 18.85 -5.98
CA LEU A 61 1.34 19.30 -4.59
C LEU A 61 -0.04 19.24 -3.93
N ASP A 62 -1.12 19.43 -4.68
CA ASP A 62 -2.49 19.31 -4.17
C ASP A 62 -2.81 17.85 -3.89
N VAL A 63 -2.48 16.96 -4.83
CA VAL A 63 -2.56 15.49 -4.64
C VAL A 63 -1.81 15.07 -3.38
N ARG A 64 -0.54 15.49 -3.22
CA ARG A 64 0.24 15.20 -2.02
C ARG A 64 -0.49 15.61 -0.73
N ARG A 65 -1.01 16.83 -0.66
CA ARG A 65 -1.71 17.31 0.55
C ARG A 65 -2.93 16.46 0.87
N ILE A 66 -3.70 16.06 -0.15
CA ILE A 66 -4.87 15.20 0.02
C ILE A 66 -4.46 13.82 0.53
N LEU A 67 -3.46 13.18 -0.09
CA LEU A 67 -2.97 11.86 0.32
C LEU A 67 -2.38 11.86 1.73
N GLU A 68 -1.70 12.93 2.15
CA GLU A 68 -1.20 13.07 3.52
C GLU A 68 -2.33 13.06 4.56
N TRP A 69 -3.49 13.64 4.23
CA TRP A 69 -4.64 13.64 5.13
C TRP A 69 -5.35 12.30 5.21
N GLU A 70 -5.41 11.56 4.12
CA GLU A 70 -5.91 10.19 4.17
C GLU A 70 -4.99 9.29 5.02
N VAL A 71 -3.66 9.46 4.97
CA VAL A 71 -2.77 8.71 5.89
C VAL A 71 -3.13 9.00 7.35
N ARG A 72 -3.44 10.26 7.68
CA ARG A 72 -3.86 10.63 9.03
C ARG A 72 -5.20 10.00 9.40
N TRP A 73 -6.15 9.96 8.47
CA TRP A 73 -7.40 9.21 8.65
C TRP A 73 -7.12 7.75 8.99
N LEU A 74 -6.28 7.07 8.19
CA LEU A 74 -5.95 5.65 8.39
C LEU A 74 -5.19 5.36 9.70
N GLN A 75 -4.52 6.35 10.27
CA GLN A 75 -3.67 6.19 11.46
C GLN A 75 -4.33 6.63 12.77
N ASP A 76 -5.49 7.27 12.72
CA ASP A 76 -6.14 7.85 13.90
C ASP A 76 -7.47 7.15 14.21
N PRO A 77 -7.45 6.12 15.10
CA PRO A 77 -8.67 5.47 15.60
C PRO A 77 -9.65 6.43 16.25
N GLY A 78 -9.20 7.60 16.73
CA GLY A 78 -10.08 8.62 17.28
C GLY A 78 -11.02 9.24 16.24
N VAL A 79 -10.75 9.04 14.95
CA VAL A 79 -11.53 9.61 13.85
C VAL A 79 -12.52 8.59 13.27
N HIS A 80 -12.11 7.33 13.09
CA HIS A 80 -12.97 6.27 12.52
C HIS A 80 -13.52 5.26 13.55
N GLY A 81 -13.14 5.37 14.82
CA GLY A 81 -13.50 4.42 15.86
C GLY A 81 -12.87 3.03 15.67
N ASP A 82 -13.49 2.00 16.24
CA ASP A 82 -13.03 0.60 16.12
C ASP A 82 -13.49 -0.08 14.81
N ALA A 83 -14.11 0.67 13.90
CA ALA A 83 -14.57 0.14 12.63
C ALA A 83 -13.39 -0.23 11.71
N PRO A 84 -13.55 -1.24 10.83
CA PRO A 84 -12.58 -1.54 9.80
C PRO A 84 -12.32 -0.32 8.93
N VAL A 85 -11.05 0.03 8.77
CA VAL A 85 -10.66 1.19 7.99
C VAL A 85 -10.40 0.76 6.55
N VAL A 86 -11.08 1.42 5.62
CA VAL A 86 -10.90 1.20 4.19
C VAL A 86 -10.11 2.39 3.61
N ALA A 87 -9.12 2.09 2.77
CA ALA A 87 -8.42 3.11 2.00
C ALA A 87 -9.35 3.66 0.91
N GLY A 88 -9.37 4.98 0.72
CA GLY A 88 -10.33 5.63 -0.15
C GLY A 88 -11.74 5.75 0.42
N GLY A 89 -12.70 5.99 -0.48
CA GLY A 89 -14.11 6.12 -0.14
C GLY A 89 -14.54 7.45 0.48
N LEU A 90 -15.85 7.61 0.65
CA LEU A 90 -16.48 8.86 1.07
C LEU A 90 -16.06 9.35 2.47
N PRO A 91 -15.97 8.50 3.52
CA PRO A 91 -15.60 8.98 4.86
C PRO A 91 -14.21 9.60 4.93
N SER A 92 -13.22 8.97 4.28
CA SER A 92 -11.85 9.49 4.23
C SER A 92 -11.76 10.77 3.39
N ALA A 93 -12.54 10.86 2.30
CA ALA A 93 -12.65 12.05 1.48
C ALA A 93 -13.26 13.24 2.24
N GLU A 94 -14.37 13.02 2.96
CA GLU A 94 -15.00 14.05 3.81
C GLU A 94 -14.04 14.56 4.89
N PHE A 95 -13.34 13.64 5.57
CA PHE A 95 -12.34 14.01 6.56
C PHE A 95 -11.19 14.83 5.97
N ALA A 96 -10.67 14.43 4.81
CA ALA A 96 -9.60 15.16 4.13
C ALA A 96 -10.08 16.55 3.69
N GLN A 97 -11.29 16.64 3.13
CA GLN A 97 -11.90 17.91 2.69
C GLN A 97 -12.04 18.89 3.84
N ASP A 98 -12.65 18.45 4.95
CA ASP A 98 -12.83 19.26 6.16
C ASP A 98 -11.49 19.74 6.74
N SER A 99 -10.51 18.84 6.78
CA SER A 99 -9.19 19.13 7.35
C SER A 99 -8.39 20.12 6.49
N LEU A 100 -8.49 20.00 5.17
CA LEU A 100 -7.89 20.92 4.21
C LEU A 100 -8.56 22.30 4.23
N ALA A 101 -9.90 22.33 4.32
CA ALA A 101 -10.67 23.56 4.40
C ALA A 101 -10.29 24.39 5.64
N ARG A 102 -10.07 23.74 6.80
CA ARG A 102 -9.57 24.39 8.02
C ARG A 102 -8.17 25.00 7.86
N GLN A 103 -7.38 24.52 6.91
CA GLN A 103 -6.06 25.07 6.57
C GLN A 103 -6.11 26.12 5.44
N GLY A 104 -7.30 26.44 4.92
CA GLY A 104 -7.49 27.40 3.84
C GLY A 104 -7.31 26.82 2.43
N TYR A 105 -7.25 25.49 2.29
CA TYR A 105 -7.25 24.80 1.00
C TYR A 105 -8.63 24.26 0.70
N VAL A 106 -9.22 24.66 -0.42
CA VAL A 106 -10.56 24.24 -0.83
C VAL A 106 -10.44 23.45 -2.12
N TYR A 107 -10.92 22.21 -2.08
CA TYR A 107 -10.97 21.28 -3.21
C TYR A 107 -12.40 20.77 -3.37
N ASP A 108 -12.76 20.37 -4.59
CA ASP A 108 -14.06 19.80 -4.84
C ASP A 108 -14.14 18.36 -4.29
N GLY A 109 -15.32 17.96 -3.81
CA GLY A 109 -15.53 16.63 -3.24
C GLY A 109 -15.20 15.50 -4.23
N PRO A 110 -15.76 15.54 -5.45
CA PRO A 110 -15.41 14.61 -6.54
C PRO A 110 -13.91 14.54 -6.87
N GLU A 111 -13.18 15.66 -6.80
CA GLU A 111 -11.73 15.68 -7.03
C GLU A 111 -10.99 14.89 -5.95
N ILE A 112 -11.37 15.08 -4.68
CA ILE A 112 -10.77 14.34 -3.56
C ILE A 112 -11.09 12.86 -3.69
N ILE A 113 -12.35 12.49 -3.94
CA ILE A 113 -12.77 11.09 -4.06
C ILE A 113 -11.96 10.37 -5.14
N GLU A 114 -11.83 10.96 -6.34
CA GLU A 114 -11.03 10.35 -7.41
C GLU A 114 -9.57 10.15 -7.00
N ILE A 115 -8.96 11.13 -6.31
CA ILE A 115 -7.58 11.02 -5.81
C ILE A 115 -7.43 9.84 -4.85
N LEU A 116 -8.36 9.66 -3.92
CA LEU A 116 -8.26 8.60 -2.92
C LEU A 116 -8.58 7.22 -3.53
N ASP A 117 -9.53 7.15 -4.48
CA ASP A 117 -9.84 5.91 -5.21
C ASP A 117 -8.64 5.46 -6.06
N LEU A 118 -7.98 6.37 -6.78
CA LEU A 118 -6.76 6.08 -7.54
C LEU A 118 -5.60 5.65 -6.62
N ARG A 119 -5.56 6.16 -5.38
CA ARG A 119 -4.56 5.70 -4.41
C ARG A 119 -4.87 4.28 -3.93
N ALA A 120 -6.13 3.95 -3.66
CA ALA A 120 -6.53 2.59 -3.34
C ALA A 120 -6.14 1.63 -4.48
N GLU A 121 -6.35 2.03 -5.74
CA GLU A 121 -5.90 1.27 -6.91
C GLU A 121 -4.37 1.10 -6.96
N TYR A 122 -3.60 2.16 -6.67
CA TYR A 122 -2.15 2.06 -6.57
C TYR A 122 -1.71 1.07 -5.48
N LEU A 123 -2.30 1.17 -4.29
CA LEU A 123 -2.01 0.28 -3.17
C LEU A 123 -2.36 -1.18 -3.50
N ALA A 124 -3.48 -1.41 -4.19
CA ALA A 124 -3.86 -2.74 -4.66
C ALA A 124 -2.86 -3.27 -5.70
N THR A 125 -2.41 -2.41 -6.63
CA THR A 125 -1.44 -2.77 -7.68
C THR A 125 -0.10 -3.24 -7.11
N ILE A 126 0.36 -2.64 -6.01
CA ILE A 126 1.61 -3.04 -5.33
C ILE A 126 1.38 -4.13 -4.26
N GLY A 127 0.16 -4.67 -4.14
CA GLY A 127 -0.19 -5.69 -3.15
C GLY A 127 -0.20 -5.19 -1.70
N ALA A 128 -0.27 -3.88 -1.46
CA ALA A 128 -0.28 -3.30 -0.13
C ALA A 128 -1.66 -3.39 0.57
N ILE A 129 -2.74 -3.55 -0.21
CA ILE A 129 -4.10 -3.81 0.30
C ILE A 129 -4.75 -4.94 -0.50
N GLY A 130 -5.70 -5.63 0.13
CA GLY A 130 -6.48 -6.70 -0.51
C GLY A 130 -7.67 -6.18 -1.31
N ASP A 131 -8.49 -7.10 -1.81
CA ASP A 131 -9.71 -6.79 -2.55
C ASP A 131 -10.69 -5.94 -1.70
N PRO A 132 -11.50 -5.07 -2.34
CA PRO A 132 -12.55 -4.34 -1.65
C PRO A 132 -13.50 -5.31 -0.94
N LEU A 133 -13.87 -4.98 0.31
CA LEU A 133 -14.88 -5.74 1.04
C LEU A 133 -16.23 -5.62 0.33
N THR A 134 -16.94 -6.73 0.20
CA THR A 134 -18.34 -6.76 -0.23
C THR A 134 -19.24 -6.18 0.87
N ALA A 135 -20.44 -5.71 0.48
CA ALA A 135 -21.41 -5.20 1.45
C ALA A 135 -21.79 -6.23 2.53
N ASP A 136 -21.81 -7.51 2.17
CA ASP A 136 -22.08 -8.60 3.10
C ASP A 136 -20.93 -8.79 4.10
N GLU A 137 -19.67 -8.69 3.65
CA GLU A 137 -18.48 -8.75 4.53
C GLU A 137 -18.41 -7.54 5.46
N VAL A 138 -18.73 -6.33 4.96
CA VAL A 138 -18.82 -5.13 5.80
C VAL A 138 -19.88 -5.32 6.89
N ALA A 139 -21.07 -5.79 6.52
CA ALA A 139 -22.16 -6.03 7.46
C ALA A 139 -21.82 -7.14 8.49
N GLU A 140 -21.10 -8.19 8.08
CA GLU A 140 -20.64 -9.25 8.99
C GLU A 140 -19.65 -8.73 10.02
N ILE A 141 -18.69 -7.88 9.60
CA ILE A 141 -17.72 -7.29 10.51
C ILE A 141 -18.38 -6.28 11.45
N GLU A 142 -19.29 -5.44 10.96
CA GLU A 142 -20.06 -4.52 11.80
C GLU A 142 -20.88 -5.29 12.85
N ALA A 143 -21.48 -6.43 12.48
CA ALA A 143 -22.21 -7.30 13.39
C ALA A 143 -21.31 -7.97 14.45
N GLN A 144 -20.10 -8.38 14.10
CA GLN A 144 -19.12 -8.93 15.06
C GLN A 144 -18.55 -7.88 16.01
N THR A 145 -18.33 -6.66 15.52
CA THR A 145 -17.73 -5.57 16.31
C THR A 145 -18.77 -4.88 17.21
N GLY A 146 -20.07 -5.01 16.90
CA GLY A 146 -21.17 -4.52 17.73
C GLY A 146 -21.46 -5.33 19.00
N ASP A 147 -20.89 -6.53 19.16
CA ASP A 147 -21.16 -7.44 20.31
C ASP A 147 -20.12 -7.31 21.45
N VAL A 148 -19.17 -6.37 21.34
CA VAL A 148 -18.11 -6.12 22.35
C VAL A 148 -18.32 -4.85 23.20
N ALA A 149 -19.50 -4.23 23.12
CA ALA A 149 -19.87 -3.03 23.91
C ALA A 149 -20.65 -3.34 25.19
#